data_AF-K9VE16-F1
#
_entry.id   AF-K9VE16-F1
#
_cell.length_a   1.000
_cell.length_b   1.000
_cell.length_c   1.000
_cell.angle_alpha   90.00
_cell.angle_beta   90.00
_cell.angle_gamma   90.00
#
_symmetry.space_group_name_H-M   'P 1'
#
loop_
_entity.id
_entity.type
_entity.pdbx_description
1 polymer ?
#
loop_
_entity_poly.entity_id
_entity_poly.type
_entity_poly.pdbx_seq_one_letter_code
_entity_poly.pdbx_strand_id
1 'polypeptide(L)'
;MLAELISARRILKTKLLDFLGLPENCQDQTDHLVNRIVSLLEANPAEQERFWETFKSELAVDPVELEAILKCSPAERQQWIEQDKLPILEYRSFRKSGIHLEYPVHDRRFILSLTPTDINNWRKEPKGLIKNDRQIPTPINTETPEENEQSRVAFSSAWEKIIADWKEQGSAEISATFQLAYWTVWASRWAKENQLNSFKAINKYKEVYETHQQEWYQRKNQAVKLLIEMPYAMLYFYRPADSDKLYLELCDDHQEMMKDGYYWDKWDFFYQNRKLVNKCRECLYCETKDYYSLYYLEIKSDKFPDFSFSFHTPYTIGRKFLPHPETLPYVEHVEQDGIFRFGRPLLEQEKVIHTEKDVLLKFEAALAEAKKFV
;
A
#
# COMPACT_ATOMS: atom_id res chain seq x y z
N MET A 1 -19.11 -23.97 19.27
CA MET A 1 -19.13 -23.77 17.80
C MET A 1 -19.74 -22.44 17.35
N LEU A 2 -21.05 -22.19 17.49
CA LEU A 2 -21.64 -20.95 16.94
C LEU A 2 -21.23 -19.70 17.74
N ALA A 3 -21.22 -19.78 19.08
CA ALA A 3 -20.71 -18.71 19.95
C ALA A 3 -19.25 -18.37 19.64
N GLU A 4 -18.39 -19.38 19.56
CA GLU A 4 -16.97 -19.22 19.21
C GLU A 4 -16.78 -18.63 17.81
N LEU A 5 -17.59 -19.04 16.83
CA LEU A 5 -17.55 -18.48 15.48
C LEU A 5 -17.91 -17.00 15.48
N ILE A 6 -18.96 -16.61 16.21
CA ILE A 6 -19.41 -15.22 16.31
C ILE A 6 -18.34 -14.38 17.05
N SER A 7 -17.79 -14.88 18.15
CA SER A 7 -16.76 -14.17 18.94
C SER A 7 -15.40 -14.11 18.26
N ALA A 8 -15.02 -15.13 17.47
CA ALA A 8 -13.78 -15.13 16.70
C ALA A 8 -13.83 -14.18 15.49
N ARG A 9 -15.03 -13.82 15.04
CA ARG A 9 -15.23 -12.85 13.95
C ARG A 9 -15.45 -11.46 14.55
N ARG A 10 -14.82 -10.45 13.94
CA ARG A 10 -14.94 -9.05 14.37
C ARG A 10 -16.29 -8.43 13.94
N ILE A 11 -17.41 -9.05 14.31
CA ILE A 11 -18.73 -8.47 14.09
C ILE A 11 -18.87 -7.27 15.05
N LEU A 12 -19.17 -6.10 14.49
CA LEU A 12 -19.33 -4.89 15.28
C LEU A 12 -20.51 -5.05 16.25
N LYS A 13 -20.33 -4.58 17.50
CA LYS A 13 -21.39 -4.61 18.54
C LYS A 13 -22.69 -3.98 18.05
N THR A 14 -22.61 -2.88 17.29
CA THR A 14 -23.76 -2.19 16.70
C THR A 14 -24.60 -3.13 15.83
N LYS A 15 -23.97 -3.91 14.94
CA LYS A 15 -24.69 -4.87 14.11
C LYS A 15 -25.36 -6.00 14.91
N LEU A 16 -24.75 -6.43 16.02
CA LEU A 16 -25.35 -7.41 16.93
C LEU A 16 -26.59 -6.84 17.64
N LEU A 17 -26.52 -5.57 18.06
CA LEU A 17 -27.65 -4.86 18.66
C LEU A 17 -28.80 -4.69 17.65
N ASP A 18 -28.49 -4.28 16.42
CA ASP A 18 -29.46 -4.12 15.34
C ASP A 18 -30.18 -5.44 15.05
N PHE A 19 -29.44 -6.55 14.96
CA PHE A 19 -30.02 -7.87 14.72
C PHE A 19 -30.98 -8.32 15.85
N LEU A 20 -30.69 -7.94 17.09
CA LEU A 20 -31.52 -8.21 18.26
C LEU A 20 -32.66 -7.20 18.44
N GLY A 21 -32.73 -6.14 17.61
CA GLY A 21 -33.69 -5.04 17.76
C GLY A 21 -33.49 -4.24 19.05
N LEU A 22 -32.25 -4.16 19.55
CA LEU A 22 -31.89 -3.43 20.76
C LEU A 22 -31.40 -2.01 20.44
N PRO A 23 -31.59 -1.03 21.32
CA PRO A 23 -31.12 0.32 21.09
C PRO A 23 -29.59 0.40 21.15
N GLU A 24 -28.99 1.30 20.36
CA GLU A 24 -27.52 1.46 20.25
C GLU A 24 -26.84 1.80 21.59
N ASN A 25 -27.56 2.41 22.53
CA ASN A 25 -27.07 2.77 23.86
C ASN A 25 -27.08 1.60 24.87
N CYS A 26 -27.35 0.37 24.42
CA CYS A 26 -27.38 -0.82 25.26
C CYS A 26 -25.99 -1.09 25.91
N GLN A 27 -25.98 -1.15 27.24
CA GLN A 27 -24.78 -1.38 28.05
C GLN A 27 -24.36 -2.84 28.16
N ASP A 28 -25.13 -3.78 27.58
CA ASP A 28 -24.80 -5.20 27.60
C ASP A 28 -23.41 -5.46 27.03
N GLN A 29 -22.67 -6.36 27.69
CA GLN A 29 -21.37 -6.83 27.21
C GLN A 29 -21.56 -7.65 25.93
N THR A 30 -20.58 -7.60 25.02
CA THR A 30 -20.63 -8.33 23.74
C THR A 30 -20.88 -9.83 23.95
N ASP A 31 -20.26 -10.45 24.95
CA ASP A 31 -20.45 -11.87 25.25
C ASP A 31 -21.90 -12.20 25.65
N HIS A 32 -22.57 -11.28 26.35
CA HIS A 32 -23.99 -11.43 26.69
C HIS A 32 -24.88 -11.36 25.44
N LEU A 33 -24.57 -10.44 24.51
CA LEU A 33 -25.27 -10.32 23.23
C LEU A 33 -25.07 -11.58 22.37
N VAL A 34 -23.84 -12.10 22.30
CA VAL A 34 -23.52 -13.34 21.57
C VAL A 34 -24.30 -14.52 22.15
N ASN A 35 -24.32 -14.69 23.47
CA ASN A 35 -25.08 -15.77 24.11
C ASN A 35 -26.58 -15.66 23.82
N ARG A 36 -27.13 -14.44 23.89
CA ARG A 36 -28.54 -14.19 23.57
C ARG A 36 -28.87 -14.50 22.11
N ILE A 37 -27.99 -14.15 21.18
CA ILE A 37 -28.11 -14.54 19.77
C ILE A 37 -28.07 -16.06 19.66
N VAL A 38 -27.09 -16.74 20.24
CA VAL A 38 -26.97 -18.21 20.17
C VAL A 38 -28.24 -18.91 20.67
N SER A 39 -28.77 -18.49 21.82
CA SER A 39 -30.03 -19.04 22.35
C SER A 39 -31.23 -18.79 21.43
N LEU A 40 -31.28 -17.62 20.77
CA LEU A 40 -32.32 -17.30 19.79
C LEU A 40 -32.22 -18.20 18.55
N LEU A 41 -31.02 -18.43 18.04
CA LEU A 41 -30.77 -19.23 16.85
C LEU A 41 -31.01 -20.73 17.09
N GLU A 42 -30.70 -21.22 18.29
CA GLU A 42 -30.97 -22.62 18.69
C GLU A 42 -32.47 -22.89 18.83
N ALA A 43 -33.25 -21.91 19.27
CA ALA A 43 -34.69 -22.05 19.48
C ALA A 43 -35.53 -21.81 18.22
N ASN A 44 -35.00 -21.11 17.21
CA ASN A 44 -35.78 -20.68 16.06
C ASN A 44 -35.03 -20.80 14.72
N PRO A 45 -35.37 -21.80 13.88
CA PRO A 45 -34.78 -21.99 12.56
C PRO A 45 -34.96 -20.81 11.60
N ALA A 46 -36.05 -20.04 11.72
CA ALA A 46 -36.27 -18.87 10.87
C ALA A 46 -35.32 -17.71 11.25
N GLU A 47 -35.02 -17.56 12.55
CA GLU A 47 -34.03 -16.61 13.04
C GLU A 47 -32.61 -17.05 12.67
N GLN A 48 -32.37 -18.36 12.65
CA GLN A 48 -31.13 -18.94 12.14
C GLN A 48 -30.89 -18.56 10.68
N GLU A 49 -31.90 -18.71 9.82
CA GLU A 49 -31.84 -18.30 8.42
C GLU A 49 -31.56 -16.79 8.29
N ARG A 50 -32.32 -15.96 9.03
CA ARG A 50 -32.15 -14.50 9.02
C ARG A 50 -30.74 -14.10 9.44
N PHE A 51 -30.20 -14.72 10.48
CA PHE A 51 -28.86 -14.42 10.98
C PHE A 51 -27.80 -14.68 9.92
N TRP A 52 -27.86 -15.85 9.27
CA TRP A 52 -26.87 -16.20 8.27
C TRP A 52 -26.91 -15.31 7.04
N GLU A 53 -28.09 -14.88 6.59
CA GLU A 53 -28.18 -13.92 5.49
C GLU A 53 -27.76 -12.51 5.92
N THR A 54 -28.08 -12.10 7.16
CA THR A 54 -27.70 -10.77 7.69
C THR A 54 -26.18 -10.63 7.85
N PHE A 55 -25.51 -11.67 8.35
CA PHE A 55 -24.07 -11.68 8.62
C PHE A 55 -23.27 -12.48 7.59
N LYS A 56 -23.83 -12.67 6.38
CA LYS A 56 -23.26 -13.50 5.32
C LYS A 56 -21.84 -13.07 4.94
N SER A 57 -21.62 -11.76 4.84
CA SER A 57 -20.30 -11.18 4.59
C SER A 57 -19.38 -11.42 5.79
N GLU A 58 -19.75 -10.99 7.00
CA GLU A 58 -18.89 -11.09 8.20
C GLU A 58 -18.46 -12.53 8.53
N LEU A 59 -19.33 -13.50 8.24
CA LEU A 59 -19.10 -14.93 8.48
C LEU A 59 -18.48 -15.65 7.29
N ALA A 60 -18.21 -14.95 6.18
CA ALA A 60 -17.59 -15.50 4.99
C ALA A 60 -16.25 -16.19 5.29
N VAL A 61 -15.95 -17.22 4.51
CA VAL A 61 -14.77 -18.06 4.65
C VAL A 61 -13.65 -17.48 3.77
N ASP A 62 -12.53 -17.15 4.38
CA ASP A 62 -11.33 -16.70 3.68
C ASP A 62 -10.55 -17.87 3.05
N PRO A 63 -9.60 -17.62 2.13
CA PRO A 63 -8.89 -18.68 1.42
C PRO A 63 -8.18 -19.69 2.32
N VAL A 64 -7.59 -19.24 3.44
CA VAL A 64 -6.83 -20.11 4.35
C VAL A 64 -7.78 -21.03 5.12
N GLU A 65 -8.87 -20.46 5.62
CA GLU A 65 -9.89 -21.24 6.29
C GLU A 65 -10.60 -22.21 5.34
N LEU A 66 -10.88 -21.78 4.10
CA LEU A 66 -11.50 -22.62 3.07
C LEU A 66 -10.65 -23.86 2.77
N GLU A 67 -9.34 -23.67 2.59
CA GLU A 67 -8.38 -24.75 2.37
C GLU A 67 -8.37 -25.73 3.53
N ALA A 68 -8.48 -25.24 4.77
CA ALA A 68 -8.58 -26.08 5.96
C ALA A 68 -9.90 -26.86 6.04
N ILE A 69 -11.03 -26.23 5.75
CA ILE A 69 -12.37 -26.86 5.79
C ILE A 69 -12.48 -27.94 4.69
N LEU A 70 -12.11 -27.60 3.45
CA LEU A 70 -12.25 -28.50 2.30
C LEU A 70 -11.07 -29.47 2.15
N LYS A 71 -10.01 -29.31 2.96
CA LYS A 71 -8.76 -30.08 2.89
C LYS A 71 -8.22 -30.10 1.46
N CYS A 72 -8.13 -28.93 0.85
CA CYS A 72 -7.64 -28.75 -0.51
C CYS A 72 -6.39 -27.86 -0.54
N SER A 73 -5.62 -27.99 -1.60
CA SER A 73 -4.47 -27.14 -1.88
C SER A 73 -4.89 -25.79 -2.48
N PRO A 74 -4.04 -24.74 -2.39
CA PRO A 74 -4.30 -23.47 -3.06
C PRO A 74 -4.55 -23.61 -4.56
N ALA A 75 -3.90 -24.57 -5.21
CA ALA A 75 -4.08 -24.84 -6.64
C ALA A 75 -5.45 -25.47 -6.95
N GLU A 76 -5.90 -26.42 -6.12
CA GLU A 76 -7.25 -27.00 -6.25
C GLU A 76 -8.32 -25.95 -6.01
N ARG A 77 -8.16 -25.11 -4.97
CA ARG A 77 -9.07 -23.99 -4.71
C ARG A 77 -9.19 -23.07 -5.92
N GLN A 78 -8.06 -22.64 -6.48
CA GLN A 78 -8.04 -21.75 -7.64
C GLN A 78 -8.73 -22.40 -8.85
N GLN A 79 -8.44 -23.68 -9.10
CA GLN A 79 -9.09 -24.43 -10.17
C GLN A 79 -10.62 -24.53 -9.97
N TRP A 80 -11.09 -24.79 -8.75
CA TRP A 80 -12.53 -24.91 -8.48
C TRP A 80 -13.26 -23.56 -8.55
N ILE A 81 -12.58 -22.46 -8.22
CA ILE A 81 -13.10 -21.10 -8.49
C ILE A 81 -13.23 -20.88 -9.99
N GLU A 82 -12.21 -21.22 -10.78
CA GLU A 82 -12.24 -21.08 -12.25
C GLU A 82 -13.29 -21.97 -12.94
N GLN A 83 -13.74 -23.03 -12.27
CA GLN A 83 -14.79 -23.94 -12.71
C GLN A 83 -16.18 -23.57 -12.17
N ASP A 84 -16.34 -22.42 -11.51
CA ASP A 84 -17.58 -21.97 -10.86
C ASP A 84 -18.14 -22.94 -9.80
N LYS A 85 -17.29 -23.84 -9.28
CA LYS A 85 -17.66 -24.79 -8.20
C LYS A 85 -17.61 -24.15 -6.83
N LEU A 86 -16.79 -23.09 -6.69
CA LEU A 86 -16.70 -22.26 -5.51
C LEU A 86 -17.16 -20.83 -5.86
N PRO A 87 -18.47 -20.54 -5.75
CA PRO A 87 -19.00 -19.21 -5.99
C PRO A 87 -18.35 -18.18 -5.08
N ILE A 88 -17.93 -17.07 -5.66
CA ILE A 88 -17.33 -15.96 -4.91
C ILE A 88 -18.46 -15.11 -4.34
N LEU A 89 -18.44 -14.88 -3.02
CA LEU A 89 -19.41 -14.00 -2.36
C LEU A 89 -19.04 -12.53 -2.57
N GLU A 90 -17.79 -12.18 -2.27
CA GLU A 90 -17.22 -10.85 -2.47
C GLU A 90 -15.69 -10.95 -2.55
N TYR A 91 -15.05 -9.88 -3.01
CA TYR A 91 -13.60 -9.69 -2.89
C TYR A 91 -13.29 -8.78 -1.70
N ARG A 92 -12.31 -9.18 -0.90
CA ARG A 92 -11.75 -8.36 0.17
C ARG A 92 -10.35 -7.94 -0.20
N SER A 93 -9.91 -6.80 0.34
CA SER A 93 -8.54 -6.35 0.14
C SER A 93 -7.79 -6.24 1.47
N PHE A 94 -6.49 -6.49 1.42
CA PHE A 94 -5.58 -6.16 2.50
C PHE A 94 -4.33 -5.52 1.92
N ARG A 95 -3.68 -4.67 2.72
CA ARG A 95 -2.46 -3.99 2.31
C ARG A 95 -1.26 -4.82 2.71
N LYS A 96 -0.44 -5.21 1.73
CA LYS A 96 0.86 -5.86 1.96
C LYS A 96 1.94 -5.17 1.15
N SER A 97 2.99 -4.73 1.82
CA SER A 97 4.13 -4.03 1.18
C SER A 97 3.72 -2.82 0.33
N GLY A 98 2.67 -2.12 0.74
CA GLY A 98 2.15 -0.95 0.01
C GLY A 98 1.25 -1.26 -1.19
N ILE A 99 0.93 -2.53 -1.45
CA ILE A 99 0.03 -2.99 -2.52
C ILE A 99 -1.30 -3.42 -1.87
N HIS A 100 -2.43 -3.06 -2.49
CA HIS A 100 -3.73 -3.67 -2.17
C HIS A 100 -3.82 -5.01 -2.88
N LEU A 101 -3.84 -6.10 -2.11
CA LEU A 101 -4.07 -7.44 -2.63
C LEU A 101 -5.51 -7.81 -2.38
N GLU A 102 -6.22 -8.15 -3.45
CA GLU A 102 -7.57 -8.65 -3.39
C GLU A 102 -7.58 -10.17 -3.24
N TYR A 103 -8.54 -10.69 -2.48
CA TYR A 103 -8.76 -12.11 -2.31
C TYR A 103 -10.26 -12.42 -2.24
N PRO A 104 -10.71 -13.53 -2.83
CA PRO A 104 -12.11 -13.93 -2.78
C PRO A 104 -12.44 -14.50 -1.40
N VAL A 105 -13.67 -14.24 -0.94
CA VAL A 105 -14.28 -14.95 0.19
C VAL A 105 -15.55 -15.65 -0.26
N HIS A 106 -15.93 -16.71 0.46
CA HIS A 106 -17.02 -17.60 0.08
C HIS A 106 -18.08 -17.71 1.18
N ASP A 107 -19.32 -17.94 0.78
CA ASP A 107 -20.41 -18.16 1.74
C ASP A 107 -20.14 -19.41 2.58
N ARG A 108 -20.05 -19.23 3.90
CA ARG A 108 -19.81 -20.32 4.84
C ARG A 108 -20.85 -21.42 4.75
N ARG A 109 -22.13 -21.10 4.54
CA ARG A 109 -23.18 -22.13 4.48
C ARG A 109 -23.01 -23.00 3.26
N PHE A 110 -22.70 -22.38 2.13
CA PHE A 110 -22.37 -23.11 0.92
C PHE A 110 -21.17 -24.04 1.17
N ILE A 111 -20.08 -23.52 1.74
CA ILE A 111 -18.88 -24.34 2.04
C ILE A 111 -19.17 -25.50 2.99
N LEU A 112 -19.93 -25.26 4.06
CA LEU A 112 -20.28 -26.30 5.03
C LEU A 112 -21.31 -27.31 4.50
N SER A 113 -22.04 -26.96 3.43
CA SER A 113 -22.96 -27.89 2.76
C SER A 113 -22.26 -28.89 1.85
N LEU A 114 -21.00 -28.62 1.47
CA LEU A 114 -20.23 -29.51 0.60
C LEU A 114 -19.83 -30.79 1.34
N THR A 115 -20.15 -31.93 0.75
CA THR A 115 -19.81 -33.23 1.31
C THR A 115 -18.43 -33.68 0.83
N PRO A 116 -17.75 -34.59 1.57
CA PRO A 116 -16.53 -35.21 1.08
C PRO A 116 -16.69 -35.92 -0.29
N THR A 117 -17.91 -36.37 -0.61
CA THR A 117 -18.25 -36.96 -1.90
C THR A 117 -18.19 -35.92 -3.02
N ASP A 118 -18.73 -34.72 -2.80
CA ASP A 118 -18.69 -33.61 -3.78
C ASP A 118 -17.25 -33.22 -4.09
N ILE A 119 -16.43 -33.05 -3.06
CA ILE A 119 -15.01 -32.70 -3.20
C ILE A 119 -14.24 -33.80 -3.93
N ASN A 120 -14.47 -35.06 -3.60
CA ASN A 120 -13.81 -36.18 -4.27
C ASN A 120 -14.26 -36.35 -5.73
N ASN A 121 -15.51 -36.01 -6.06
CA ASN A 121 -15.98 -35.97 -7.44
C ASN A 121 -15.29 -34.86 -8.22
N TRP A 122 -15.16 -33.66 -7.65
CA TRP A 122 -14.45 -32.56 -8.29
C TRP A 122 -12.98 -32.84 -8.58
N ARG A 123 -12.32 -33.66 -7.75
CA ARG A 123 -10.93 -34.12 -7.97
C ARG A 123 -10.80 -35.14 -9.11
N LYS A 124 -11.84 -35.93 -9.35
CA LYS A 124 -11.87 -36.95 -10.42
C LYS A 124 -12.24 -36.36 -11.77
N GLU A 125 -12.89 -35.20 -11.78
CA GLU A 125 -13.21 -34.50 -13.02
C GLU A 125 -11.93 -34.04 -13.73
N PRO A 126 -11.78 -34.33 -15.03
CA PRO A 126 -10.61 -33.90 -15.79
C PRO A 126 -10.50 -32.37 -15.78
N LYS A 127 -9.26 -31.87 -15.78
CA LYS A 127 -8.89 -30.45 -15.68
C LYS A 127 -9.42 -29.53 -16.81
N GLY A 128 -10.33 -29.99 -17.67
CA GLY A 128 -10.69 -29.31 -18.91
C GLY A 128 -12.13 -29.52 -19.32
N LEU A 129 -13.07 -28.87 -18.62
CA LEU A 129 -14.34 -28.43 -19.18
C LEU A 129 -14.64 -27.06 -18.57
N ILE A 130 -13.86 -26.06 -19.00
CA ILE A 130 -14.17 -24.65 -18.76
C ILE A 130 -15.45 -24.39 -19.57
N LYS A 131 -16.60 -24.29 -18.91
CA LYS A 131 -17.81 -23.75 -19.56
C LYS A 131 -17.49 -22.29 -19.86
N ASN A 132 -17.28 -22.00 -21.13
CA ASN A 132 -17.11 -20.64 -21.65
C ASN A 132 -18.44 -19.86 -21.62
N ASP A 133 -19.04 -19.71 -20.44
CA ASP A 133 -20.02 -18.65 -20.17
C ASP A 133 -19.35 -17.52 -19.37
N ARG A 134 -18.09 -17.24 -19.69
CA ARG A 134 -17.51 -15.94 -19.37
C ARG A 134 -18.28 -14.92 -20.18
N GLN A 135 -19.15 -14.16 -19.49
CA GLN A 135 -19.09 -12.72 -19.66
C GLN A 135 -17.63 -12.35 -19.54
N ILE A 136 -17.00 -12.16 -20.70
CA ILE A 136 -15.64 -11.66 -20.80
C ILE A 136 -15.62 -10.42 -19.90
N PRO A 137 -14.78 -10.38 -18.84
CA PRO A 137 -14.49 -9.11 -18.21
C PRO A 137 -13.92 -8.28 -19.35
N THR A 138 -14.69 -7.30 -19.82
CA THR A 138 -14.25 -6.39 -20.86
C THR A 138 -12.89 -5.89 -20.39
N PRO A 139 -11.80 -6.13 -21.15
CA PRO A 139 -10.52 -5.58 -20.76
C PRO A 139 -10.73 -4.08 -20.60
N ILE A 140 -10.40 -3.56 -19.43
CA ILE A 140 -10.30 -2.13 -19.18
C ILE A 140 -9.34 -1.61 -20.24
N ASN A 141 -9.90 -0.95 -21.26
CA ASN A 141 -9.28 -0.32 -22.41
C ASN A 141 -7.90 -0.87 -22.81
N THR A 142 -7.88 -1.84 -23.73
CA THR A 142 -6.73 -1.93 -24.65
C THR A 142 -6.88 -0.78 -25.65
N GLU A 143 -6.40 0.41 -25.26
CA GLU A 143 -6.27 1.56 -26.16
C GLU A 143 -5.44 1.10 -27.37
N THR A 144 -5.95 1.38 -28.56
CA THR A 144 -5.31 1.02 -29.82
C THR A 144 -3.97 1.77 -29.95
N PRO A 145 -3.01 1.26 -30.74
CA PRO A 145 -1.76 1.98 -31.03
C PRO A 145 -1.99 3.42 -31.52
N GLU A 146 -3.10 3.65 -32.23
CA GLU A 146 -3.50 4.98 -32.72
C GLU A 146 -3.95 5.91 -31.59
N GLU A 147 -4.76 5.44 -30.63
CA GLU A 147 -5.18 6.22 -29.44
C GLU A 147 -3.99 6.56 -28.53
N ASN A 148 -3.05 5.62 -28.37
CA ASN A 148 -1.82 5.84 -27.63
C ASN A 148 -0.95 6.92 -28.27
N GLU A 149 -0.81 6.91 -29.60
CA GLU A 149 -0.05 7.91 -30.34
C GLU A 149 -0.74 9.29 -30.27
N GLN A 150 -2.07 9.33 -30.43
CA GLN A 150 -2.84 10.57 -30.27
C GLN A 150 -2.65 11.17 -28.86
N SER A 151 -2.66 10.34 -27.82
CA SER A 151 -2.43 10.78 -26.44
C SER A 151 -1.03 11.37 -26.24
N ARG A 152 0.00 10.78 -26.86
CA ARG A 152 1.38 11.30 -26.82
C ARG A 152 1.52 12.63 -27.56
N VAL A 153 0.91 12.75 -28.73
CA VAL A 153 0.91 14.00 -29.51
C VAL A 153 0.16 15.10 -28.76
N ALA A 154 -1.02 14.80 -28.23
CA ALA A 154 -1.82 15.75 -27.45
C ALA A 154 -1.06 16.23 -26.20
N PHE A 155 -0.42 15.31 -25.46
CA PHE A 155 0.43 15.67 -24.34
C PHE A 155 1.59 16.57 -24.78
N SER A 156 2.31 16.21 -25.84
CA SER A 156 3.48 16.97 -26.30
C SER A 156 3.10 18.40 -26.69
N SER A 157 2.01 18.59 -27.42
CA SER A 157 1.51 19.93 -27.77
C SER A 157 1.07 20.74 -26.55
N ALA A 158 0.34 20.12 -25.61
CA ALA A 158 -0.06 20.78 -24.37
C ALA A 158 1.16 21.17 -23.50
N TRP A 159 2.15 20.29 -23.43
CA TRP A 159 3.38 20.48 -22.68
C TRP A 159 4.23 21.62 -23.24
N GLU A 160 4.37 21.70 -24.57
CA GLU A 160 5.07 22.81 -25.24
C GLU A 160 4.40 24.15 -24.95
N LYS A 161 3.07 24.19 -24.94
CA LYS A 161 2.31 25.40 -24.58
C LYS A 161 2.55 25.81 -23.12
N ILE A 162 2.51 24.86 -22.18
CA ILE A 162 2.81 25.14 -20.77
C ILE A 162 4.22 25.72 -20.60
N ILE A 163 5.22 25.15 -21.28
CA ILE A 163 6.59 25.68 -21.25
C ILE A 163 6.66 27.09 -21.83
N ALA A 164 5.98 27.35 -22.95
CA ALA A 164 5.94 28.68 -23.55
C ALA A 164 5.31 29.70 -22.60
N ASP A 165 4.19 29.35 -21.98
CA ASP A 165 3.48 30.18 -21.00
C ASP A 165 4.39 30.50 -19.79
N TRP A 166 5.12 29.51 -19.26
CA TRP A 166 6.07 29.73 -18.16
C TRP A 166 7.21 30.68 -18.54
N LYS A 167 7.71 30.61 -19.77
CA LYS A 167 8.78 31.49 -20.27
C LYS A 167 8.28 32.91 -20.52
N GLU A 168 7.10 33.06 -21.12
CA GLU A 168 6.55 34.35 -21.52
C GLU A 168 6.04 35.16 -20.32
N GLN A 169 5.26 34.54 -19.43
CA GLN A 169 4.66 35.23 -18.28
C GLN A 169 5.58 35.25 -17.04
N GLY A 170 6.49 34.28 -16.97
CA GLY A 170 7.41 34.09 -15.87
C GLY A 170 8.81 34.61 -16.18
N SER A 171 9.70 33.67 -16.51
CA SER A 171 11.10 33.86 -16.88
C SER A 171 11.66 32.55 -17.43
N ALA A 172 12.83 32.59 -18.05
CA ALA A 172 13.52 31.36 -18.45
C ALA A 172 13.89 30.48 -17.24
N GLU A 173 14.24 31.11 -16.12
CA GLU A 173 14.61 30.44 -14.87
C GLU A 173 13.43 29.66 -14.26
N ILE A 174 12.27 30.28 -14.06
CA ILE A 174 11.11 29.59 -13.49
C ILE A 174 10.64 28.45 -14.40
N SER A 175 10.66 28.65 -15.71
CA SER A 175 10.38 27.60 -16.69
C SER A 175 11.36 26.44 -16.54
N ALA A 176 12.66 26.69 -16.33
CA ALA A 176 13.65 25.63 -16.12
C ALA A 176 13.43 24.91 -14.79
N THR A 177 13.17 25.64 -13.71
CA THR A 177 12.84 25.07 -12.39
C THR A 177 11.61 24.17 -12.46
N PHE A 178 10.51 24.64 -13.07
CA PHE A 178 9.26 23.89 -13.15
C PHE A 178 9.35 22.67 -14.05
N GLN A 179 10.05 22.75 -15.18
CA GLN A 179 10.33 21.58 -16.01
C GLN A 179 11.11 20.52 -15.24
N LEU A 180 12.17 20.90 -14.52
CA LEU A 180 12.94 19.95 -13.71
C LEU A 180 12.09 19.36 -12.60
N ALA A 181 11.30 20.17 -11.89
CA ALA A 181 10.39 19.70 -10.84
C ALA A 181 9.36 18.71 -11.41
N TYR A 182 8.73 19.02 -12.54
CA TYR A 182 7.79 18.14 -13.22
C TYR A 182 8.41 16.77 -13.54
N TRP A 183 9.58 16.74 -14.20
CA TRP A 183 10.23 15.46 -14.55
C TRP A 183 10.77 14.71 -13.32
N THR A 184 11.05 15.41 -12.22
CA THR A 184 11.44 14.79 -10.93
C THR A 184 10.27 14.04 -10.29
N VAL A 185 9.04 14.48 -10.49
CA VAL A 185 7.83 13.72 -10.09
C VAL A 185 7.81 12.38 -10.82
N TRP A 186 8.02 12.37 -12.14
CA TRP A 186 8.04 11.15 -12.94
C TRP A 186 9.20 10.23 -12.60
N ALA A 187 10.39 10.78 -12.33
CA ALA A 187 11.52 10.01 -11.81
C ALA A 187 11.17 9.29 -10.49
N SER A 188 10.48 9.97 -9.57
CA SER A 188 10.01 9.38 -8.31
C SER A 188 8.98 8.26 -8.54
N ARG A 189 8.09 8.43 -9.52
CA ARG A 189 7.08 7.42 -9.87
C ARG A 189 7.70 6.20 -10.54
N TRP A 190 8.69 6.38 -11.43
CA TRP A 190 9.45 5.26 -12.00
C TRP A 190 10.28 4.52 -10.96
N ALA A 191 10.85 5.21 -9.97
CA ALA A 191 11.49 4.55 -8.83
C ALA A 191 10.49 3.66 -8.06
N LYS A 192 9.26 4.15 -7.86
CA LYS A 192 8.20 3.40 -7.20
C LYS A 192 7.72 2.21 -8.02
N GLU A 193 7.53 2.38 -9.33
CA GLU A 193 7.12 1.32 -10.25
C GLU A 193 8.15 0.17 -10.24
N ASN A 194 9.43 0.50 -10.35
CA ASN A 194 10.52 -0.46 -10.26
C ASN A 194 10.57 -1.17 -8.89
N GLN A 195 10.31 -0.46 -7.78
CA GLN A 195 10.17 -1.09 -6.46
C GLN A 195 9.03 -2.13 -6.42
N LEU A 196 7.89 -1.82 -7.03
CA LEU A 196 6.75 -2.74 -7.05
C LEU A 196 7.03 -3.94 -7.95
N ASN A 197 7.69 -3.72 -9.08
CA ASN A 197 8.08 -4.77 -10.00
C ASN A 197 9.14 -5.70 -9.40
N SER A 198 10.08 -5.19 -8.59
CA SER A 198 11.05 -6.03 -7.89
C SER A 198 10.40 -6.99 -6.89
N PHE A 199 9.31 -6.57 -6.22
CA PHE A 199 8.55 -7.44 -5.33
C PHE A 199 7.74 -8.53 -6.06
N LYS A 200 7.33 -8.25 -7.31
CA LYS A 200 6.57 -9.20 -8.15
C LYS A 200 7.47 -10.13 -8.97
N ALA A 201 8.70 -9.71 -9.22
CA ALA A 201 9.63 -10.42 -10.11
C ALA A 201 10.11 -11.76 -9.53
N ILE A 202 10.25 -12.75 -10.40
CA ILE A 202 11.03 -13.96 -10.12
C ILE A 202 12.50 -13.55 -9.94
N ASN A 203 13.23 -14.19 -9.01
CA ASN A 203 14.58 -13.81 -8.55
C ASN A 203 15.53 -13.24 -9.62
N LYS A 204 15.56 -13.80 -10.83
CA LYS A 204 16.41 -13.34 -11.94
C LYS A 204 16.18 -11.88 -12.37
N TYR A 205 14.94 -11.37 -12.27
CA TYR A 205 14.59 -10.00 -12.69
C TYR A 205 14.51 -9.02 -11.52
N LYS A 206 14.50 -9.53 -10.29
CA LYS A 206 14.41 -8.71 -9.07
C LYS A 206 15.57 -7.72 -8.98
N GLU A 207 16.80 -8.19 -9.20
CA GLU A 207 18.01 -7.37 -9.13
C GLU A 207 18.02 -6.26 -10.19
N VAL A 208 17.48 -6.52 -11.38
CA VAL A 208 17.34 -5.51 -12.45
C VAL A 208 16.42 -4.38 -12.01
N TYR A 209 15.23 -4.72 -11.49
CA TYR A 209 14.29 -3.72 -10.98
C TYR A 209 14.82 -2.97 -9.75
N GLU A 210 15.55 -3.64 -8.86
CA GLU A 210 16.21 -2.98 -7.73
C GLU A 210 17.28 -1.99 -8.19
N THR A 211 18.07 -2.34 -9.21
CA THR A 211 19.07 -1.45 -9.82
C THR A 211 18.40 -0.22 -10.44
N HIS A 212 17.38 -0.42 -11.27
CA HIS A 212 16.62 0.66 -11.89
C HIS A 212 15.96 1.56 -10.84
N GLN A 213 15.40 0.98 -9.78
CA GLN A 213 14.87 1.74 -8.65
C GLN A 213 15.94 2.66 -8.04
N GLN A 214 17.15 2.14 -7.75
CA GLN A 214 18.23 2.95 -7.19
C GLN A 214 18.67 4.07 -8.13
N GLU A 215 18.81 3.75 -9.41
CA GLU A 215 19.13 4.71 -10.47
C GLU A 215 18.13 5.88 -10.56
N TRP A 216 16.83 5.60 -10.44
CA TRP A 216 15.80 6.64 -10.42
C TRP A 216 15.82 7.47 -9.13
N TYR A 217 16.09 6.84 -7.98
CA TYR A 217 16.28 7.58 -6.72
C TYR A 217 17.51 8.49 -6.77
N GLN A 218 18.60 8.06 -7.40
CA GLN A 218 19.79 8.89 -7.60
C GLN A 218 19.48 10.11 -8.46
N ARG A 219 18.76 9.94 -9.57
CA ARG A 219 18.30 11.03 -10.43
C ARG A 219 17.40 12.01 -9.67
N LYS A 220 16.42 11.50 -8.93
CA LYS A 220 15.58 12.33 -8.06
C LYS A 220 16.42 13.15 -7.09
N ASN A 221 17.37 12.54 -6.39
CA ASN A 221 18.22 13.24 -5.42
C ASN A 221 19.11 14.29 -6.11
N GLN A 222 19.60 14.02 -7.32
CA GLN A 222 20.35 14.98 -8.13
C GLN A 222 19.50 16.21 -8.48
N ALA A 223 18.25 16.01 -8.88
CA ALA A 223 17.33 17.10 -9.15
C ALA A 223 16.98 17.89 -7.89
N VAL A 224 16.66 17.22 -6.78
CA VAL A 224 16.39 17.88 -5.49
C VAL A 224 17.57 18.76 -5.06
N LYS A 225 18.80 18.27 -5.21
CA LYS A 225 20.01 19.04 -4.90
C LYS A 225 20.13 20.32 -5.74
N LEU A 226 19.73 20.29 -7.00
CA LEU A 226 19.77 21.48 -7.85
C LEU A 226 18.56 22.40 -7.60
N LEU A 227 17.38 21.82 -7.39
CA LEU A 227 16.14 22.56 -7.18
C LEU A 227 16.19 23.42 -5.91
N ILE A 228 16.86 22.97 -4.86
CA ILE A 228 16.99 23.77 -3.62
C ILE A 228 17.85 25.03 -3.81
N GLU A 229 18.71 25.07 -4.83
CA GLU A 229 19.52 26.24 -5.15
C GLU A 229 18.71 27.29 -5.95
N MET A 230 17.49 26.95 -6.38
CA MET A 230 16.61 27.82 -7.16
C MET A 230 15.76 28.76 -6.27
N PRO A 231 15.41 29.98 -6.74
CA PRO A 231 14.66 30.96 -5.96
C PRO A 231 13.24 30.54 -5.52
N TYR A 232 12.67 29.53 -6.19
CA TYR A 232 11.28 29.08 -5.98
C TYR A 232 11.16 27.92 -4.99
N ALA A 233 12.28 27.53 -4.37
CA ALA A 233 12.35 26.41 -3.45
C ALA A 233 12.09 26.84 -2.00
N MET A 234 11.21 26.10 -1.33
CA MET A 234 11.10 26.14 0.13
C MET A 234 11.43 24.75 0.67
N LEU A 235 12.43 24.70 1.55
CA LEU A 235 12.80 23.47 2.24
C LEU A 235 12.35 23.54 3.69
N TYR A 236 11.69 22.47 4.12
CA TYR A 236 11.22 22.27 5.48
C TYR A 236 11.81 20.97 6.04
N PHE A 237 11.78 20.85 7.37
CA PHE A 237 12.13 19.60 8.05
C PHE A 237 10.97 19.10 8.91
N TYR A 238 10.58 17.85 8.66
CA TYR A 238 9.58 17.15 9.44
C TYR A 238 10.26 16.11 10.33
N ARG A 239 10.01 16.22 11.64
CA ARG A 239 10.45 15.25 12.65
C ARG A 239 9.22 14.79 13.45
N PRO A 240 8.79 13.53 13.30
CA PRO A 240 7.71 12.97 14.12
C PRO A 240 8.19 12.72 15.56
N ALA A 241 7.25 12.52 16.49
CA ALA A 241 7.55 12.21 17.89
C ALA A 241 8.42 10.94 18.03
N ASP A 242 8.07 9.89 17.30
CA ASP A 242 8.84 8.65 17.21
C ASP A 242 9.73 8.66 15.95
N SER A 243 10.71 9.57 15.92
CA SER A 243 11.60 9.76 14.77
C SER A 243 12.58 8.62 14.54
N ASP A 244 12.86 7.82 15.56
CA ASP A 244 13.93 6.84 15.56
C ASP A 244 13.40 5.46 15.17
N LYS A 245 14.18 4.74 14.36
CA LYS A 245 13.90 3.33 14.09
C LYS A 245 14.61 2.48 15.11
N LEU A 246 13.83 1.79 15.92
CA LEU A 246 14.32 0.85 16.91
C LEU A 246 14.23 -0.58 16.36
N TYR A 247 15.31 -1.33 16.48
CA TYR A 247 15.36 -2.76 16.22
C TYR A 247 15.82 -3.47 17.49
N LEU A 248 15.09 -4.51 17.86
CA LEU A 248 15.40 -5.32 19.02
C LEU A 248 15.20 -6.78 18.68
N GLU A 249 16.22 -7.58 18.94
CA GLU A 249 16.22 -9.02 18.86
C GLU A 249 16.84 -9.56 20.15
N LEU A 250 16.08 -10.40 20.85
CA LEU A 250 16.51 -11.03 22.09
C LEU A 250 16.96 -12.44 21.76
N CYS A 251 18.07 -12.90 22.36
CA CYS A 251 18.46 -14.30 22.31
C CYS A 251 17.46 -15.17 23.09
N ASP A 252 17.55 -16.48 22.91
CA ASP A 252 16.60 -17.43 23.50
C ASP A 252 16.52 -17.30 25.03
N ASP A 253 17.66 -17.16 25.73
CA ASP A 253 17.71 -16.98 27.18
C ASP A 253 16.94 -15.74 27.65
N HIS A 254 17.11 -14.60 26.97
CA HIS A 254 16.41 -13.37 27.33
C HIS A 254 14.95 -13.39 26.89
N GLN A 255 14.59 -14.15 25.85
CA GLN A 255 13.19 -14.40 25.51
C GLN A 255 12.49 -15.29 26.54
N GLU A 256 13.18 -16.28 27.09
CA GLU A 256 12.66 -17.12 28.17
C GLU A 256 12.52 -16.31 29.46
N MET A 257 13.54 -15.54 29.84
CA MET A 257 13.47 -14.63 31.00
C MET A 257 12.33 -13.61 30.88
N MET A 258 12.04 -13.13 29.67
CA MET A 258 10.89 -12.26 29.39
C MET A 258 9.55 -12.98 29.59
N LYS A 259 9.47 -14.28 29.30
CA LYS A 259 8.25 -15.08 29.47
C LYS A 259 7.98 -15.46 30.93
N ASP A 260 9.04 -15.66 31.72
CA ASP A 260 8.96 -16.03 33.14
C ASP A 260 8.45 -14.87 34.02
N GLY A 261 8.73 -13.62 33.62
CA GLY A 261 8.15 -12.42 34.21
C GLY A 261 6.83 -12.06 33.52
N TYR A 262 5.69 -12.50 34.07
CA TYR A 262 4.34 -12.23 33.56
C TYR A 262 4.17 -10.90 32.77
N TYR A 263 3.81 -11.01 31.48
CA TYR A 263 3.23 -9.98 30.61
C TYR A 263 4.08 -8.74 30.25
N TRP A 264 5.40 -8.82 30.14
CA TRP A 264 6.14 -7.71 29.48
C TRP A 264 6.11 -7.85 27.97
N ASP A 265 5.75 -6.77 27.28
CA ASP A 265 6.07 -6.69 25.86
C ASP A 265 7.59 -6.59 25.67
N LYS A 266 8.04 -6.89 24.45
CA LYS A 266 9.47 -6.98 24.13
C LYS A 266 10.22 -5.68 24.45
N TRP A 267 9.58 -4.53 24.26
CA TRP A 267 10.15 -3.22 24.53
C TRP A 267 10.13 -2.89 26.02
N ASP A 268 9.06 -3.20 26.73
CA ASP A 268 8.99 -3.06 28.18
C ASP A 268 10.09 -3.85 28.88
N PHE A 269 10.27 -5.13 28.49
CA PHE A 269 11.35 -5.96 28.99
C PHE A 269 12.71 -5.32 28.70
N PHE A 270 12.93 -4.83 27.48
CA PHE A 270 14.17 -4.17 27.11
C PHE A 270 14.43 -2.90 27.92
N TYR A 271 13.44 -2.04 28.11
CA TYR A 271 13.63 -0.79 28.86
C TYR A 271 13.94 -1.05 30.34
N GLN A 272 13.29 -2.05 30.95
CA GLN A 272 13.58 -2.45 32.33
C GLN A 272 14.93 -3.16 32.48
N ASN A 273 15.34 -3.93 31.47
CA ASN A 273 16.56 -4.77 31.51
C ASN A 273 17.66 -4.26 30.56
N ARG A 274 17.64 -2.97 30.19
CA ARG A 274 18.49 -2.43 29.12
C ARG A 274 19.97 -2.72 29.30
N LYS A 275 20.46 -2.60 30.55
CA LYS A 275 21.87 -2.89 30.89
C LYS A 275 22.24 -4.35 30.70
N LEU A 276 21.30 -5.27 30.95
CA LEU A 276 21.49 -6.70 30.80
C LEU A 276 21.52 -7.05 29.30
N VAL A 277 20.49 -6.63 28.56
CA VAL A 277 20.36 -6.90 27.12
C VAL A 277 21.53 -6.30 26.33
N ASN A 278 21.93 -5.05 26.60
CA ASN A 278 23.05 -4.40 25.92
C ASN A 278 24.43 -5.03 26.23
N LYS A 279 24.56 -5.81 27.31
CA LYS A 279 25.79 -6.56 27.63
C LYS A 279 25.81 -7.95 27.03
N CYS A 280 24.65 -8.49 26.64
CA CYS A 280 24.56 -9.77 25.97
C CYS A 280 25.10 -9.65 24.54
N ARG A 281 25.95 -10.59 24.13
CA ARG A 281 26.53 -10.61 22.77
C ARG A 281 25.57 -11.18 21.73
N GLU A 282 24.55 -11.90 22.17
CA GLU A 282 23.57 -12.57 21.32
C GLU A 282 22.29 -11.76 21.14
N CYS A 283 22.04 -10.78 22.02
CA CYS A 283 20.98 -9.80 21.80
C CYS A 283 21.47 -8.69 20.85
N LEU A 284 20.58 -8.26 19.96
CA LEU A 284 20.82 -7.15 19.06
C LEU A 284 19.84 -6.02 19.37
N TYR A 285 20.36 -4.89 19.83
CA TYR A 285 19.62 -3.63 19.87
C TYR A 285 20.29 -2.64 18.92
N CYS A 286 19.52 -2.10 17.97
CA CYS A 286 19.99 -1.07 17.06
C CYS A 286 19.00 0.09 17.04
N GLU A 287 19.53 1.30 17.09
CA GLU A 287 18.77 2.53 17.06
C GLU A 287 19.29 3.40 15.93
N THR A 288 18.44 3.68 14.95
CA THR A 288 18.76 4.61 13.87
C THR A 288 18.03 5.91 14.13
N LYS A 289 18.78 6.90 14.63
CA LYS A 289 18.28 8.24 14.92
C LYS A 289 17.70 8.91 13.68
N ASP A 290 16.57 9.59 13.84
CA ASP A 290 15.89 10.37 12.79
C ASP A 290 15.59 9.55 11.51
N TYR A 291 15.36 8.25 11.65
CA TYR A 291 15.05 7.38 10.52
C TYR A 291 13.75 7.79 9.81
N TYR A 292 12.72 8.16 10.58
CA TYR A 292 11.42 8.58 10.07
C TYR A 292 11.32 10.09 9.82
N SER A 293 12.40 10.84 10.07
CA SER A 293 12.46 12.27 9.79
C SER A 293 12.70 12.52 8.29
N LEU A 294 12.09 13.57 7.76
CA LEU A 294 12.04 13.84 6.32
C LEU A 294 12.35 15.32 6.04
N TYR A 295 13.16 15.57 5.03
CA TYR A 295 13.18 16.85 4.35
C TYR A 295 11.99 16.94 3.40
N TYR A 296 11.31 18.09 3.41
CA TYR A 296 10.19 18.39 2.53
C TYR A 296 10.54 19.60 1.67
N LEU A 297 10.80 19.37 0.38
CA LEU A 297 11.05 20.42 -0.59
C LEU A 297 9.76 20.71 -1.34
N GLU A 298 9.33 21.97 -1.36
CA GLU A 298 8.23 22.47 -2.16
C GLU A 298 8.75 23.49 -3.19
N ILE A 299 8.34 23.34 -4.44
CA ILE A 299 8.59 24.29 -5.54
C ILE A 299 7.25 24.90 -5.92
N LYS A 300 7.09 26.21 -5.71
CA LYS A 300 5.89 26.94 -6.11
C LYS A 300 6.22 28.38 -6.50
N SER A 301 5.30 29.03 -7.18
CA SER A 301 5.40 30.45 -7.50
C SER A 301 4.04 31.11 -7.46
N ASP A 302 3.98 32.32 -6.90
CA ASP A 302 2.76 33.13 -6.89
C ASP A 302 2.28 33.50 -8.29
N LYS A 303 3.19 33.51 -9.28
CA LYS A 303 2.83 33.75 -10.69
C LYS A 303 2.06 32.61 -11.33
N PHE A 304 2.26 31.39 -10.83
CA PHE A 304 1.71 30.16 -11.40
C PHE A 304 1.15 29.28 -10.27
N PRO A 305 0.07 29.73 -9.59
CA PRO A 305 -0.44 29.09 -8.38
C PRO A 305 -0.97 27.67 -8.62
N ASP A 306 -1.35 27.34 -9.86
CA ASP A 306 -1.82 26.01 -10.24
C ASP A 306 -0.71 24.95 -10.27
N PHE A 307 0.56 25.38 -10.18
CA PHE A 307 1.72 24.51 -10.20
C PHE A 307 2.43 24.54 -8.84
N SER A 308 2.29 23.45 -8.09
CA SER A 308 3.10 23.14 -6.92
C SER A 308 3.66 21.73 -7.04
N PHE A 309 4.96 21.60 -6.83
CA PHE A 309 5.66 20.31 -6.83
C PHE A 309 6.29 20.09 -5.47
N SER A 310 6.16 18.88 -4.93
CA SER A 310 6.73 18.57 -3.64
C SER A 310 7.48 17.25 -3.61
N PHE A 311 8.56 17.20 -2.84
CA PHE A 311 9.48 16.07 -2.77
C PHE A 311 9.92 15.79 -1.34
N HIS A 312 9.74 14.55 -0.91
CA HIS A 312 10.25 14.08 0.38
C HIS A 312 11.60 13.38 0.21
N THR A 313 12.56 13.74 1.05
CA THR A 313 13.87 13.07 1.11
C THR A 313 14.13 12.63 2.55
N PRO A 314 14.30 11.32 2.82
CA PRO A 314 14.64 10.84 4.17
C PRO A 314 15.87 11.53 4.74
N TYR A 315 15.84 11.88 6.03
CA TYR A 315 16.96 12.58 6.69
C TYR A 315 18.28 11.84 6.51
N THR A 316 18.25 10.51 6.64
CA THR A 316 19.43 9.63 6.47
C THR A 316 20.11 9.76 5.09
N ILE A 317 19.37 10.19 4.07
CA ILE A 317 19.85 10.46 2.72
C ILE A 317 20.16 11.95 2.55
N GLY A 318 19.19 12.81 2.86
CA GLY A 318 19.23 14.26 2.62
C GLY A 318 20.33 14.98 3.39
N ARG A 319 20.69 14.52 4.60
CA ARG A 319 21.74 15.13 5.43
C ARG A 319 23.11 15.23 4.77
N LYS A 320 23.33 14.50 3.67
CA LYS A 320 24.58 14.52 2.89
C LYS A 320 24.69 15.72 1.96
N PHE A 321 23.59 16.38 1.61
CA PHE A 321 23.57 17.46 0.60
C PHE A 321 22.53 18.56 0.85
N LEU A 322 21.65 18.42 1.84
CA LEU A 322 20.68 19.44 2.25
C LEU A 322 21.15 20.15 3.53
N PRO A 323 20.67 21.38 3.80
CA PRO A 323 20.97 22.11 5.03
C PRO A 323 20.69 21.33 6.31
N HIS A 324 21.32 21.75 7.41
CA HIS A 324 21.10 21.13 8.70
C HIS A 324 19.63 21.34 9.15
N PRO A 325 18.94 20.34 9.74
CA PRO A 325 17.54 20.48 10.14
C PRO A 325 17.24 21.70 11.01
N GLU A 326 18.17 22.10 11.88
CA GLU A 326 18.01 23.25 12.78
C GLU A 326 17.98 24.60 12.05
N THR A 327 18.46 24.68 10.81
CA THR A 327 18.40 25.91 10.00
C THR A 327 17.11 26.02 9.19
N LEU A 328 16.21 25.05 9.31
CA LEU A 328 15.02 24.93 8.48
C LEU A 328 13.74 25.15 9.30
N PRO A 329 12.71 25.76 8.70
CA PRO A 329 11.40 25.84 9.32
C PRO A 329 10.84 24.44 9.59
N TYR A 330 10.27 24.27 10.79
CA TYR A 330 9.50 23.09 11.16
C TYR A 330 8.14 23.12 10.46
N VAL A 331 7.69 21.96 9.97
CA VAL A 331 6.35 21.78 9.39
C VAL A 331 5.70 20.56 10.00
N GLU A 332 4.45 20.70 10.44
CA GLU A 332 3.57 19.56 10.66
C GLU A 332 3.07 19.07 9.29
N HIS A 333 3.50 17.87 8.90
CA HIS A 333 3.11 17.30 7.61
C HIS A 333 1.92 16.35 7.79
N VAL A 334 0.83 16.63 7.07
CA VAL A 334 -0.30 15.70 6.91
C VAL A 334 -0.23 15.16 5.49
N GLU A 335 -0.22 13.83 5.32
CA GLU A 335 -0.31 13.22 3.98
C GLU A 335 -1.59 13.74 3.29
N GLN A 336 -1.43 14.41 2.15
CA GLN A 336 -2.56 14.83 1.31
C GLN A 336 -2.82 13.79 0.22
N ASP A 337 -4.09 13.44 -0.01
CA ASP A 337 -4.52 12.63 -1.15
C ASP A 337 -4.63 13.50 -2.42
N GLY A 338 -4.06 13.03 -3.54
CA GLY A 338 -4.08 13.74 -4.82
C GLY A 338 -3.15 13.13 -5.88
N ILE A 339 -3.13 13.69 -7.10
CA ILE A 339 -2.25 13.24 -8.19
C ILE A 339 -0.76 13.39 -7.84
N PHE A 340 -0.41 14.29 -6.91
CA PHE A 340 0.96 14.50 -6.42
C PHE A 340 1.27 13.73 -5.13
N ARG A 341 0.48 12.70 -4.77
CA ARG A 341 0.78 11.84 -3.62
C ARG A 341 2.14 11.17 -3.78
N PHE A 342 3.00 11.35 -2.79
CA PHE A 342 4.31 10.71 -2.73
C PHE A 342 4.19 9.19 -2.75
N GLY A 343 4.95 8.51 -3.62
CA GLY A 343 5.02 7.05 -3.65
C GLY A 343 3.82 6.35 -4.29
N ARG A 344 3.00 7.06 -5.07
CA ARG A 344 1.98 6.45 -5.95
C ARG A 344 2.65 5.75 -7.16
N PRO A 345 2.18 4.55 -7.56
CA PRO A 345 2.59 3.92 -8.83
C PRO A 345 2.07 4.67 -10.06
N LEU A 346 2.68 4.39 -11.21
CA LEU A 346 2.20 4.89 -12.50
C LEU A 346 0.87 4.22 -12.88
N LEU A 347 -0.10 5.01 -13.35
CA LEU A 347 -1.28 4.46 -14.03
C LEU A 347 -0.89 3.93 -15.41
N GLU A 348 -1.64 2.97 -15.95
CA GLU A 348 -1.34 2.38 -17.27
C GLU A 348 -1.35 3.44 -18.39
N GLN A 349 -2.30 4.39 -18.37
CA GLN A 349 -2.32 5.50 -19.34
C GLN A 349 -1.12 6.43 -19.19
N GLU A 350 -0.64 6.62 -17.96
CA GLU A 350 0.56 7.42 -17.71
C GLU A 350 1.82 6.75 -18.27
N LYS A 351 1.89 5.41 -18.28
CA LYS A 351 3.00 4.67 -18.87
C LYS A 351 3.05 4.79 -20.39
N VAL A 352 1.89 5.02 -21.04
CA VAL A 352 1.82 5.29 -22.47
C VAL A 352 2.49 6.63 -22.80
N ILE A 353 2.14 7.68 -22.06
CA ILE A 353 2.61 9.06 -22.31
C ILE A 353 4.04 9.26 -21.75
N HIS A 354 4.32 8.71 -20.58
CA HIS A 354 5.56 8.91 -19.82
C HIS A 354 6.36 7.62 -19.75
N THR A 355 6.75 7.10 -20.93
CA THR A 355 7.61 5.91 -21.00
C THR A 355 8.92 6.15 -20.25
N GLU A 356 9.52 5.09 -19.71
CA GLU A 356 10.75 5.20 -18.91
C GLU A 356 11.88 5.91 -19.69
N LYS A 357 12.01 5.57 -20.98
CA LYS A 357 13.01 6.16 -21.89
C LYS A 357 12.75 7.64 -22.16
N ASP A 358 11.50 8.02 -22.41
CA ASP A 358 11.15 9.41 -22.70
C ASP A 358 11.29 10.29 -21.47
N VAL A 359 10.87 9.78 -20.30
CA VAL A 359 11.07 10.47 -19.02
C VAL A 359 12.55 10.69 -18.77
N LEU A 360 13.41 9.68 -19.01
CA LEU A 360 14.85 9.82 -18.84
C LEU A 360 15.41 10.95 -19.72
N LEU A 361 15.08 10.94 -21.01
CA LEU A 361 15.55 11.94 -21.96
C LEU A 361 15.08 13.35 -21.58
N LYS A 362 13.80 13.51 -21.23
CA LYS A 362 13.23 14.81 -20.86
C LYS A 362 13.76 15.30 -19.51
N PHE A 363 13.97 14.39 -18.55
CA PHE A 363 14.58 14.68 -17.27
C PHE A 363 16.02 15.19 -17.43
N GLU A 364 16.84 14.51 -18.22
CA GLU A 364 18.23 14.92 -18.47
C GLU A 364 18.31 16.29 -19.16
N ALA A 365 17.42 16.55 -20.13
CA ALA A 365 17.32 17.86 -20.77
C ALA A 365 16.90 18.96 -19.78
N ALA A 366 15.88 18.71 -18.96
CA ALA A 366 15.42 19.67 -17.96
C ALA A 366 16.48 19.93 -16.88
N LEU A 367 17.22 18.90 -16.47
CA LEU A 367 18.33 19.01 -15.53
C LEU A 367 19.46 19.86 -16.11
N ALA A 368 19.82 19.63 -17.38
CA ALA A 368 20.85 20.43 -18.06
C ALA A 368 20.43 21.89 -18.24
N GLU A 369 19.15 22.15 -18.52
CA GLU A 369 18.61 23.50 -18.63
C GLU A 369 18.62 24.23 -17.29
N ALA A 370 18.14 23.59 -16.23
CA ALA A 370 18.13 24.14 -14.87
C ALA A 370 19.55 24.51 -14.39
N LYS A 371 20.57 23.69 -14.70
CA LYS A 371 21.97 23.98 -14.33
C LYS A 371 22.52 25.29 -14.89
N LYS A 372 21.87 25.93 -15.86
CA LYS A 372 22.32 27.22 -16.40
C LYS A 372 21.99 28.41 -15.49
N PHE A 373 21.14 28.19 -14.48
CA PHE A 373 20.61 29.21 -13.59
C PHE A 373 21.16 29.12 -12.16
N VAL A 374 22.05 28.17 -11.91
CA VAL A 374 22.82 28.03 -10.66
C VAL A 374 24.30 28.18 -11.00
#